data_AF-A0A963WCD5-F1
#
_entry.id   AF-A0A963WCD5-F1
#
_cell.length_a   1.000
_cell.length_b   1.000
_cell.length_c   1.000
_cell.angle_alpha   90.00
_cell.angle_beta   90.00
_cell.angle_gamma   90.00
#
_symmetry.space_group_name_H-M   'P 1'
#
loop_
_entity.id
_entity.type
_entity.pdbx_description
1 polymer ?
#
loop_
_entity_poly.entity_id
_entity_poly.type
_entity_poly.pdbx_seq_one_letter_code
_entity_poly.pdbx_strand_id
1 'polypeptide(L)'
;MYRRTLIHRSLVASVALACSAFAAPHAAAQSTWPTGKAITYLVPFAPGGNTDTLARLIAQPLGKALGTPIVIDNKGGAGGSVGSAIAARAPADGYNIMGGTISSHAINVSLYNKIDYDPIKSFVPVAMLGSGPLVLVVPASSPYKTLADVLAAAKAKSGSGGLSSASPGTG
;
A
#
# COMPACT_ATOMS: atom_id res chain seq x y z
N MET A 1 -6.84 51.26 -55.17
CA MET A 1 -8.04 50.68 -54.49
C MET A 1 -7.92 49.18 -54.13
N TYR A 2 -7.02 48.38 -54.73
CA TYR A 2 -6.92 46.92 -54.48
C TYR A 2 -6.29 46.46 -53.14
N ARG A 3 -5.52 47.31 -52.45
CA ARG A 3 -4.80 46.92 -51.21
C ARG A 3 -5.70 46.77 -49.97
N ARG A 4 -6.81 47.51 -49.90
CA ARG A 4 -7.73 47.47 -48.74
C ARG A 4 -8.51 46.15 -48.67
N THR A 5 -8.82 45.55 -49.81
CA THR A 5 -9.61 44.31 -49.91
C THR A 5 -8.84 43.07 -49.46
N LEU A 6 -7.50 43.08 -49.56
CA LEU A 6 -6.64 41.98 -49.13
C LEU A 6 -6.53 41.91 -47.60
N ILE A 7 -6.40 43.05 -46.93
CA ILE A 7 -6.26 43.14 -45.46
C ILE A 7 -7.53 42.67 -44.74
N HIS A 8 -8.71 42.98 -45.29
CA HIS A 8 -9.98 42.50 -44.74
C HIS A 8 -10.16 40.98 -44.87
N ARG A 9 -9.66 40.36 -45.95
CA ARG A 9 -9.72 38.90 -46.14
C ARG A 9 -8.78 38.16 -45.19
N SER A 10 -7.61 38.76 -44.88
CA SER A 10 -6.67 38.23 -43.90
C SER A 10 -7.25 38.24 -42.48
N LEU A 11 -7.90 39.33 -42.08
CA LEU A 11 -8.48 39.48 -40.74
C LEU A 11 -9.66 38.53 -40.49
N VAL A 12 -10.51 38.31 -41.51
CA VAL A 12 -11.65 37.38 -41.39
C VAL A 12 -11.18 35.93 -41.29
N ALA A 13 -10.10 35.56 -42.01
CA ALA A 13 -9.52 34.22 -41.92
C ALA A 13 -8.89 33.93 -40.54
N SER A 14 -8.28 34.94 -39.89
CA SER A 14 -7.68 34.79 -38.56
C SER A 14 -8.73 34.61 -37.46
N VAL A 15 -9.89 35.28 -37.56
CA VAL A 15 -10.98 35.14 -36.59
C VAL A 15 -11.67 33.77 -36.71
N ALA A 16 -11.84 33.27 -37.94
CA ALA A 16 -12.42 31.94 -38.16
C ALA A 16 -11.56 30.80 -37.59
N LEU A 17 -10.22 30.94 -37.63
CA LEU A 17 -9.29 29.97 -37.06
C LEU A 17 -9.21 30.04 -35.52
N ALA A 18 -9.50 31.20 -34.92
CA ALA A 18 -9.54 31.37 -33.47
C ALA A 18 -10.82 30.78 -32.86
N CYS A 19 -11.96 30.81 -33.58
CA CYS A 19 -13.21 30.23 -33.11
C CYS A 19 -13.26 28.70 -33.21
N SER A 20 -12.52 28.07 -34.14
CA SER A 20 -12.45 26.61 -34.23
C SER A 20 -11.66 25.96 -33.08
N ALA A 21 -10.78 26.71 -32.39
CA ALA A 21 -10.06 26.22 -31.22
C ALA A 21 -10.95 26.04 -29.97
N PHE A 22 -12.10 26.75 -29.89
CA PHE A 22 -13.04 26.63 -28.77
C PHE A 22 -14.15 25.60 -29.00
N ALA A 23 -14.25 25.03 -30.22
CA ALA A 23 -15.22 24.00 -30.56
C ALA A 23 -14.64 22.56 -30.47
N ALA A 24 -13.40 22.41 -29.99
CA ALA A 24 -12.88 21.10 -29.67
C ALA A 24 -13.74 20.52 -28.53
N PRO A 25 -14.37 19.33 -28.71
CA PRO A 25 -15.06 18.68 -27.61
C PRO A 25 -14.07 18.55 -26.47
N HIS A 26 -14.47 18.98 -25.27
CA HIS A 26 -13.72 18.68 -24.06
C HIS A 26 -13.57 17.16 -24.04
N ALA A 27 -12.35 16.67 -24.27
CA ALA A 27 -12.02 15.28 -24.07
C ALA A 27 -12.21 15.04 -22.57
N ALA A 28 -13.42 14.59 -22.19
CA ALA A 28 -13.69 14.05 -20.89
C ALA A 28 -12.84 12.78 -20.80
N ALA A 29 -11.62 12.93 -20.30
CA ALA A 29 -10.85 11.81 -19.79
C ALA A 29 -11.60 11.29 -18.55
N GLN A 30 -12.69 10.56 -18.78
CA GLN A 30 -13.25 9.67 -17.77
C GLN A 30 -12.16 8.64 -17.52
N SER A 31 -11.38 8.87 -16.47
CA SER A 31 -10.53 7.85 -15.87
C SER A 31 -11.45 6.75 -15.34
N THR A 32 -11.81 5.78 -16.19
CA THR A 32 -12.55 4.57 -15.84
C THR A 32 -11.63 3.59 -15.11
N TRP A 33 -10.90 4.08 -14.10
CA TRP A 33 -10.16 3.19 -13.22
C TRP A 33 -11.17 2.30 -12.48
N PRO A 34 -10.99 0.96 -12.48
CA PRO A 34 -9.92 0.20 -13.14
C PRO A 34 -10.26 -0.21 -14.59
N THR A 35 -9.30 -0.08 -15.51
CA THR A 35 -9.43 -0.37 -16.95
C THR A 35 -9.09 -1.82 -17.29
N GLY A 36 -9.66 -2.79 -16.57
CA GLY A 36 -9.44 -4.23 -16.80
C GLY A 36 -8.03 -4.77 -16.47
N LYS A 37 -7.11 -3.89 -16.03
CA LYS A 37 -5.81 -4.28 -15.47
C LYS A 37 -6.00 -4.75 -14.03
N ALA A 38 -5.36 -5.87 -13.68
CA ALA A 38 -5.36 -6.40 -12.32
C ALA A 38 -4.76 -5.40 -11.33
N ILE A 39 -5.32 -5.33 -10.13
CA ILE A 39 -4.73 -4.57 -9.02
C ILE A 39 -3.84 -5.53 -8.23
N THR A 40 -2.59 -5.16 -8.03
CA THR A 40 -1.66 -5.86 -7.15
C THR A 40 -1.87 -5.39 -5.72
N TYR A 41 -2.23 -6.32 -4.84
CA TYR A 41 -2.22 -6.15 -3.39
C TYR A 41 -0.90 -6.66 -2.83
N LEU A 42 0.00 -5.74 -2.48
CA LEU A 42 1.27 -6.08 -1.85
C LEU A 42 1.07 -6.35 -0.36
N VAL A 43 1.47 -7.55 0.07
CA VAL A 43 1.53 -7.94 1.48
C VAL A 43 3.00 -7.92 1.92
N PRO A 44 3.42 -7.01 2.82
CA PRO A 44 4.83 -6.87 3.18
C PRO A 44 5.33 -7.97 4.15
N PHE A 45 4.70 -9.13 4.18
CA PHE A 45 4.99 -10.23 5.09
C PHE A 45 4.87 -11.58 4.36
N ALA A 46 5.38 -12.64 5.00
CA ALA A 46 5.24 -14.00 4.49
C ALA A 46 3.76 -14.41 4.35
N PRO A 47 3.44 -15.32 3.40
CA PRO A 47 2.09 -15.87 3.26
C PRO A 47 1.60 -16.58 4.53
N GLY A 48 0.29 -16.60 4.76
CA GLY A 48 -0.34 -17.29 5.88
C GLY A 48 -0.35 -16.53 7.22
N GLY A 49 0.29 -15.37 7.31
CA GLY A 49 0.15 -14.46 8.46
C GLY A 49 -1.10 -13.58 8.38
N ASN A 50 -1.40 -12.87 9.46
CA ASN A 50 -2.61 -12.02 9.59
C ASN A 50 -2.85 -11.09 8.40
N THR A 51 -1.80 -10.39 7.92
CA THR A 51 -1.91 -9.46 6.79
C THR A 51 -2.27 -10.17 5.48
N ASP A 52 -1.74 -11.37 5.25
CA ASP A 52 -2.05 -12.17 4.06
C ASP A 52 -3.47 -12.72 4.13
N THR A 53 -3.90 -13.21 5.29
CA THR A 53 -5.27 -13.68 5.51
C THR A 53 -6.29 -12.57 5.25
N LEU A 54 -6.08 -11.37 5.78
CA LEU A 54 -6.96 -10.23 5.53
C LEU A 54 -6.98 -9.83 4.05
N ALA A 55 -5.82 -9.79 3.39
CA ALA A 55 -5.73 -9.49 1.97
C ALA A 55 -6.54 -10.51 1.13
N ARG A 56 -6.39 -11.81 1.41
CA ARG A 56 -7.15 -12.89 0.75
C ARG A 56 -8.65 -12.79 1.01
N LEU A 57 -9.04 -12.45 2.24
CA LEU A 57 -10.44 -12.28 2.62
C LEU A 57 -11.11 -11.17 1.80
N ILE A 58 -10.43 -10.04 1.58
CA ILE A 58 -11.01 -8.91 0.85
C ILE A 58 -10.79 -8.96 -0.68
N ALA A 59 -9.81 -9.71 -1.17
CA ALA A 59 -9.44 -9.71 -2.59
C ALA A 59 -10.62 -10.07 -3.50
N GLN A 60 -11.39 -11.11 -3.16
CA GLN A 60 -12.54 -11.52 -3.96
C GLN A 60 -13.68 -10.49 -3.96
N PRO A 61 -14.22 -10.03 -2.81
CA PRO A 61 -15.28 -9.02 -2.81
C PRO A 61 -14.83 -7.69 -3.41
N LEU A 62 -13.58 -7.27 -3.16
CA LEU A 62 -13.02 -6.06 -3.76
C LEU A 62 -12.93 -6.20 -5.27
N GLY A 63 -12.44 -7.33 -5.77
CA GLY A 63 -12.35 -7.57 -7.21
C GLY A 63 -13.71 -7.62 -7.90
N LYS A 64 -14.74 -8.17 -7.24
CA LYS A 64 -16.13 -8.10 -7.72
C LYS A 64 -16.67 -6.68 -7.78
N ALA A 65 -16.42 -5.88 -6.74
CA ALA A 65 -16.89 -4.50 -6.67
C ALA A 65 -16.20 -3.60 -7.71
N LEU A 66 -14.92 -3.84 -7.98
CA LEU A 66 -14.12 -3.08 -8.93
C LEU A 66 -14.16 -3.63 -10.37
N GLY A 67 -14.72 -4.83 -10.59
CA GLY A 67 -14.74 -5.48 -11.90
C GLY A 67 -13.36 -5.88 -12.43
N THR A 68 -12.34 -5.98 -11.55
CA THR A 68 -10.96 -6.36 -11.92
C THR A 68 -10.40 -7.33 -10.89
N PRO A 69 -9.56 -8.32 -11.28
CA PRO A 69 -8.94 -9.21 -10.31
C PRO A 69 -7.98 -8.48 -9.38
N ILE A 70 -7.94 -8.94 -8.13
CA ILE A 70 -6.94 -8.53 -7.12
C ILE A 70 -5.91 -9.66 -7.00
N VAL A 71 -4.65 -9.37 -7.31
CA VAL A 71 -3.54 -10.32 -7.23
C VAL A 71 -2.73 -10.03 -5.97
N ILE A 72 -2.55 -11.01 -5.11
CA ILE A 72 -1.80 -10.85 -3.87
C ILE A 72 -0.32 -11.16 -4.13
N ASP A 73 0.56 -10.23 -3.79
CA ASP A 73 2.02 -10.37 -3.90
C ASP A 73 2.67 -10.23 -2.52
N ASN A 74 3.21 -11.32 -1.99
CA ASN A 74 3.88 -11.35 -0.69
C ASN A 74 5.37 -10.95 -0.85
N LYS A 75 5.75 -9.80 -0.29
CA LYS A 75 7.12 -9.27 -0.27
C LYS A 75 7.59 -9.04 1.17
N GLY A 76 8.00 -10.11 1.84
CA GLY A 76 8.46 -10.08 3.24
C GLY A 76 9.87 -9.52 3.45
N GLY A 77 10.18 -9.16 4.70
CA GLY A 77 11.53 -8.80 5.16
C GLY A 77 11.56 -7.59 6.10
N ALA A 78 12.46 -7.62 7.09
CA ALA A 78 12.74 -6.52 8.03
C ALA A 78 11.48 -5.87 8.65
N GLY A 79 10.62 -6.69 9.28
CA GLY A 79 9.38 -6.20 9.91
C GLY A 79 8.40 -5.54 8.93
N GLY A 80 8.49 -5.89 7.64
CA GLY A 80 7.68 -5.32 6.56
C GLY A 80 8.31 -4.14 5.82
N SER A 81 9.50 -3.68 6.24
CA SER A 81 10.14 -2.51 5.62
C SER A 81 10.50 -2.72 4.15
N VAL A 82 10.90 -3.94 3.77
CA VAL A 82 11.26 -4.26 2.38
C VAL A 82 10.05 -4.12 1.45
N GLY A 83 8.93 -4.78 1.80
CA GLY A 83 7.70 -4.70 1.03
C GLY A 83 7.13 -3.28 0.98
N SER A 84 7.20 -2.55 2.10
CA SER A 84 6.75 -1.14 2.14
C SER A 84 7.61 -0.22 1.28
N ALA A 85 8.93 -0.39 1.23
CA ALA A 85 9.78 0.36 0.32
C ALA A 85 9.47 0.08 -1.17
N ILE A 86 9.13 -1.17 -1.51
CA ILE A 86 8.68 -1.54 -2.86
C ILE A 86 7.36 -0.82 -3.19
N ALA A 87 6.38 -0.88 -2.29
CA ALA A 87 5.09 -0.23 -2.47
C ALA A 87 5.22 1.31 -2.59
N ALA A 88 6.07 1.93 -1.78
CA ALA A 88 6.33 3.37 -1.81
C ALA A 88 6.91 3.87 -3.15
N ARG A 89 7.57 2.99 -3.91
CA ARG A 89 8.16 3.30 -5.22
C ARG A 89 7.28 2.87 -6.40
N ALA A 90 6.15 2.22 -6.13
CA ALA A 90 5.23 1.79 -7.16
C ALA A 90 4.57 3.00 -7.84
N PRO A 91 4.15 2.87 -9.11
CA PRO A 91 3.36 3.92 -9.76
C PRO A 91 2.12 4.27 -8.94
N ALA A 92 1.88 5.57 -8.75
CA ALA A 92 0.70 6.10 -8.05
C ALA A 92 -0.54 6.12 -8.97
N ASP A 93 -0.82 5.00 -9.63
CA ASP A 93 -1.87 4.83 -10.65
C ASP A 93 -3.09 4.02 -10.13
N GLY A 94 -3.10 3.67 -8.85
CA GLY A 94 -4.17 2.90 -8.19
C GLY A 94 -4.10 1.39 -8.44
N TYR A 95 -3.16 0.88 -9.25
CA TYR A 95 -3.03 -0.57 -9.50
C TYR A 95 -2.09 -1.28 -8.52
N ASN A 96 -1.46 -0.54 -7.61
CA ASN A 96 -0.63 -1.09 -6.54
C ASN A 96 -1.16 -0.56 -5.21
N ILE A 97 -1.68 -1.46 -4.39
CA ILE A 97 -2.14 -1.17 -3.03
C ILE A 97 -1.35 -2.04 -2.05
N MET A 98 -1.20 -1.59 -0.81
CA MET A 98 -0.41 -2.30 0.19
C MET A 98 -1.19 -2.54 1.47
N GLY A 99 -1.03 -3.72 2.06
CA GLY A 99 -1.47 -4.01 3.42
C GLY A 99 -0.60 -3.35 4.48
N GLY A 100 -0.93 -2.12 4.86
CA GLY A 100 -0.32 -1.40 5.98
C GLY A 100 -0.51 -2.10 7.32
N THR A 101 0.49 -2.01 8.19
CA THR A 101 0.43 -2.53 9.57
C THR A 101 1.04 -1.52 10.54
N ILE A 102 0.81 -1.72 11.84
CA ILE A 102 1.49 -0.94 12.89
C ILE A 102 3.02 -1.05 12.78
N SER A 103 3.54 -2.21 12.36
CA SER A 103 4.97 -2.42 12.16
C SER A 103 5.53 -1.45 11.11
N SER A 104 4.95 -1.46 9.90
CA SER A 104 5.45 -0.64 8.79
C SER A 104 5.15 0.85 8.94
N HIS A 105 4.05 1.25 9.57
CA HIS A 105 3.64 2.66 9.62
C HIS A 105 3.95 3.38 10.94
N ALA A 106 4.34 2.66 12.01
CA ALA A 106 4.58 3.27 13.32
C ALA A 106 5.82 2.75 14.06
N ILE A 107 6.12 1.44 14.02
CA ILE A 107 7.21 0.85 14.83
C ILE A 107 8.56 1.00 14.13
N ASN A 108 8.63 0.68 12.83
CA ASN A 108 9.90 0.55 12.12
C ASN A 108 10.72 1.85 12.08
N VAL A 109 10.07 3.02 12.09
CA VAL A 109 10.74 4.34 12.15
C VAL A 109 11.54 4.55 13.44
N SER A 110 11.14 3.89 14.53
CA SER A 110 11.79 4.02 15.84
C SER A 110 12.73 2.86 16.11
N LEU A 111 12.52 1.72 15.44
CA LEU A 111 13.27 0.49 15.66
C LEU A 111 14.51 0.37 14.76
N TYR A 112 14.39 0.77 13.50
CA TYR A 112 15.50 0.70 12.54
C TYR A 112 16.15 2.07 12.38
N ASN A 113 17.49 2.11 12.40
CA ASN A 113 18.25 3.34 12.15
C ASN A 113 17.93 3.98 10.79
N LYS A 114 17.52 3.16 9.82
CA LYS A 114 17.12 3.60 8.48
C LYS A 114 16.05 2.69 7.92
N ILE A 115 15.00 3.30 7.37
CA ILE A 115 14.03 2.66 6.49
C ILE A 115 13.99 3.41 5.15
N ASP A 116 13.68 2.71 4.06
CA ASP A 116 13.76 3.26 2.70
C ASP A 116 12.43 3.87 2.19
N TYR A 117 11.59 4.36 3.11
CA TYR A 117 10.33 5.06 2.82
C TYR A 117 9.92 5.96 4.00
N ASP A 118 9.04 6.93 3.75
CA ASP A 118 8.41 7.76 4.79
C ASP A 118 6.98 7.25 5.01
N PRO A 119 6.62 6.73 6.20
CA PRO A 119 5.31 6.10 6.41
C PRO A 119 4.13 7.07 6.31
N ILE A 120 4.37 8.38 6.40
CA ILE A 120 3.33 9.41 6.29
C ILE A 120 3.26 9.96 4.86
N LYS A 121 4.41 10.25 4.25
CA LYS A 121 4.46 10.92 2.93
C LYS A 121 4.42 9.97 1.75
N SER A 122 4.87 8.71 1.92
CA SER A 122 4.94 7.75 0.82
C SER A 122 3.62 7.05 0.53
N PHE A 123 2.59 7.22 1.36
CA PHE A 123 1.33 6.48 1.23
C PHE A 123 0.11 7.37 1.40
N VAL A 124 -0.95 7.02 0.67
CA VAL A 124 -2.30 7.56 0.88
C VAL A 124 -3.11 6.52 1.64
N PRO A 125 -3.64 6.82 2.84
CA PRO A 125 -4.47 5.89 3.58
C PRO A 125 -5.81 5.68 2.87
N VAL A 126 -6.20 4.42 2.66
CA VAL A 126 -7.44 4.06 1.94
C VAL A 126 -8.53 3.62 2.92
N ALA A 127 -8.28 2.56 3.70
CA ALA A 127 -9.23 2.02 4.66
C ALA A 127 -8.52 1.18 5.74
N MET A 128 -9.11 1.10 6.93
CA MET A 128 -8.69 0.17 7.97
C MET A 128 -9.38 -1.18 7.75
N LEU A 129 -8.61 -2.24 7.47
CA LEU A 129 -9.16 -3.56 7.17
C LEU A 129 -9.43 -4.41 8.40
N GLY A 130 -8.73 -4.15 9.50
CA GLY A 130 -8.88 -4.91 10.72
C GLY A 130 -8.02 -4.36 11.84
N SER A 131 -8.41 -4.68 13.07
CA SER A 131 -7.65 -4.45 14.28
C SER A 131 -7.86 -5.64 15.22
N GLY A 132 -6.90 -5.89 16.10
CA GLY A 132 -6.99 -6.99 17.05
C GLY A 132 -5.91 -6.89 18.11
N PRO A 133 -6.10 -7.55 19.27
CA PRO A 133 -5.11 -7.56 20.32
C PRO A 133 -3.89 -8.40 19.91
N LEU A 134 -2.73 -8.04 20.46
CA LEU A 134 -1.58 -8.95 20.51
C LEU A 134 -1.78 -9.90 21.70
N VAL A 135 -1.50 -11.18 21.48
CA VAL A 135 -1.63 -12.21 22.51
C VAL A 135 -0.27 -12.85 22.80
N LEU A 136 0.06 -12.99 24.09
CA LEU A 136 1.20 -13.79 24.51
C LEU A 136 0.83 -15.26 24.41
N VAL A 137 1.58 -16.01 23.62
CA VAL A 137 1.37 -17.45 23.44
C VAL A 137 2.69 -18.17 23.71
N VAL A 138 2.58 -19.35 24.31
CA VAL A 138 3.70 -20.28 24.51
C VAL A 138 3.38 -21.60 23.81
N PRO A 139 4.38 -22.41 23.42
CA PRO A 139 4.13 -23.75 22.91
C PRO A 139 3.28 -24.56 23.89
N ALA A 140 2.34 -25.38 23.38
CA ALA A 140 1.43 -26.16 24.23
C ALA A 140 2.16 -27.10 25.19
N SER A 141 3.31 -27.64 24.75
CA SER A 141 4.21 -28.50 25.54
C SER A 141 5.09 -27.73 26.53
N SER A 142 5.06 -26.39 26.56
CA SER A 142 5.88 -25.61 27.47
C SER A 142 5.40 -25.74 28.93
N PRO A 143 6.31 -25.57 29.91
CA PRO A 143 5.95 -25.62 31.33
C PRO A 143 5.22 -24.36 31.81
N TYR A 144 5.13 -23.30 30.99
CA TYR A 144 4.52 -22.03 31.38
C TYR A 144 3.00 -22.10 31.21
N LYS A 145 2.26 -22.06 32.30
CA LYS A 145 0.78 -22.14 32.29
C LYS A 145 0.13 -20.81 32.63
N THR A 146 0.88 -19.91 33.24
CA THR A 146 0.45 -18.57 33.62
C THR A 146 1.45 -17.51 33.16
N LEU A 147 1.01 -16.26 33.09
CA LEU A 147 1.91 -15.12 32.87
C LEU A 147 3.01 -15.06 33.96
N ALA A 148 2.70 -15.45 35.19
CA ALA A 148 3.68 -15.46 36.28
C ALA A 148 4.84 -16.42 36.00
N ASP A 149 4.56 -17.60 35.41
CA ASP A 149 5.59 -18.57 35.03
C ASP A 149 6.53 -18.00 33.96
N VAL A 150 5.96 -17.31 32.97
CA VAL A 150 6.72 -16.64 31.90
C VAL A 150 7.62 -15.55 32.49
N LEU A 151 7.08 -14.71 33.37
CA LEU A 151 7.84 -13.63 34.01
C LEU A 151 8.95 -14.15 34.93
N ALA A 152 8.68 -15.22 35.68
CA ALA A 152 9.69 -15.87 36.52
C ALA A 152 10.83 -16.44 35.67
N ALA A 153 10.50 -17.15 34.58
CA ALA A 153 11.49 -17.72 33.65
C ALA A 153 12.34 -16.64 32.96
N ALA A 154 11.71 -15.54 32.53
CA ALA A 154 12.40 -14.40 31.93
C ALA A 154 13.45 -13.79 32.87
N LYS A 155 13.08 -13.59 34.15
CA LYS A 155 13.97 -13.02 35.18
C LYS A 155 15.10 -13.97 35.57
N ALA A 156 14.82 -15.27 35.68
CA ALA A 156 15.77 -16.27 36.14
C ALA A 156 16.93 -16.54 35.15
N LYS A 157 16.76 -16.23 33.85
CA LYS A 157 17.72 -16.55 32.79
C LYS A 157 18.20 -15.33 32.00
N SER A 158 18.28 -14.17 32.65
CA SER A 158 18.93 -12.97 32.10
C SER A 158 20.41 -13.26 31.78
N GLY A 159 20.76 -13.41 30.49
CA GLY A 159 22.15 -13.53 30.05
C GLY A 159 22.40 -14.45 28.86
N SER A 160 21.95 -15.72 28.90
CA SER A 160 22.40 -16.71 27.91
C SER A 160 21.47 -17.91 27.66
N GLY A 161 20.26 -17.94 28.22
CA GLY A 161 19.29 -19.04 28.02
C GLY A 161 17.82 -18.70 28.26
N GLY A 162 17.47 -17.40 28.17
CA GLY A 162 16.14 -16.86 28.45
C GLY A 162 15.06 -17.25 27.44
N LEU A 163 13.89 -16.63 27.59
CA LEU A 163 12.80 -16.78 26.61
C LEU A 163 13.21 -16.15 25.28
N SER A 164 12.95 -16.88 24.19
CA SER A 164 12.97 -16.31 22.84
C SER A 164 11.56 -15.92 22.44
N SER A 165 11.40 -14.77 21.77
CA SER A 165 10.14 -14.31 21.22
C SER A 165 10.20 -14.34 19.70
N ALA A 166 9.21 -14.96 19.05
CA ALA A 166 9.04 -14.85 17.61
C ALA A 166 8.47 -13.47 17.26
N SER A 167 9.02 -12.83 16.23
CA SER A 167 8.49 -11.56 15.70
C SER A 167 8.25 -11.66 14.19
N PRO A 168 7.14 -11.10 13.65
CA PRO A 168 6.87 -11.10 12.22
C PRO A 168 8.05 -10.53 11.42
N GLY A 169 8.75 -11.40 10.68
CA GLY A 169 9.84 -11.01 9.79
C GLY A 169 11.26 -11.12 10.35
N THR A 170 11.46 -11.55 11.60
CA THR A 170 12.79 -11.84 12.16
C THR A 170 12.97 -13.28 12.67
N GLY A 171 11.96 -14.14 12.48
CA GLY A 171 11.92 -15.49 13.07
C GLY A 171 11.19 -15.46 14.41
#